data_AF-A0AAW7M6X8-F1
#
_entry.id   AF-A0AAW7M6X8-F1
#
_cell.length_a   1.000
_cell.length_b   1.000
_cell.length_c   1.000
_cell.angle_alpha   90.00
_cell.angle_beta   90.00
_cell.angle_gamma   90.00
#
_symmetry.space_group_name_H-M   'P 1'
#
loop_
_entity.id
_entity.type
_entity.pdbx_description
1 polymer ?
#
loop_
_entity_poly.entity_id
_entity_poly.type
_entity_poly.pdbx_seq_one_letter_code
_entity_poly.pdbx_strand_id
1 'polypeptide(L)'
;MHSQHCPPYLIKPNSEELAMLVNDNASKDVREILTASHLAHIPNILLSQGAEGTVLRTKETCYQYTIPKIKVVNPVGSGDSSVAGFCYGLAQTQSSVEATKYAMAAGVCNAMEHRTGYIDLTNYQHVLSQINCTKVAQQHD
;
A
#
# COMPACT_ATOMS: atom_id res chain seq x y z
N MET A 1 33.08 3.77 11.97
CA MET A 1 31.67 3.71 12.43
C MET A 1 30.86 3.19 11.27
N HIS A 2 30.47 1.91 11.31
CA HIS A 2 29.67 1.30 10.25
C HIS A 2 28.33 2.01 10.17
N SER A 3 28.00 2.57 9.01
CA SER A 3 26.68 3.10 8.69
C SER A 3 25.66 1.99 8.98
N GLN A 4 25.01 2.03 10.14
CA GLN A 4 23.86 1.18 10.39
C GLN A 4 22.79 1.64 9.40
N HIS A 5 22.68 0.90 8.29
CA HIS A 5 21.58 1.05 7.36
C HIS A 5 20.29 0.79 8.13
N CYS A 6 19.64 1.87 8.57
CA CYS A 6 18.30 1.80 9.12
C CYS A 6 17.35 1.65 7.93
N PRO A 7 16.74 0.47 7.71
CA PRO A 7 15.81 0.32 6.59
C PRO A 7 14.62 1.26 6.78
N PRO A 8 14.01 1.74 5.69
CA PRO A 8 12.74 2.45 5.80
C PRO A 8 11.72 1.54 6.47
N TYR A 9 10.89 2.11 7.36
CA TYR A 9 9.82 1.35 8.02
C TYR A 9 8.82 0.78 7.01
N LEU A 10 8.55 1.54 5.95
CA LEU A 10 7.63 1.23 4.86
C LEU A 10 8.23 1.69 3.53
N ILE A 11 8.07 0.88 2.48
CA ILE A 11 8.09 1.36 1.08
C ILE A 11 6.71 1.15 0.44
N LYS A 12 6.33 2.02 -0.51
CA LYS A 12 5.06 1.91 -1.24
C LYS A 12 5.25 1.84 -2.76
N PRO A 13 5.83 0.76 -3.30
CA PRO A 13 5.97 0.63 -4.74
C PRO A 13 4.60 0.36 -5.41
N ASN A 14 4.49 0.65 -6.69
CA ASN A 14 3.55 -0.01 -7.60
C ASN A 14 4.20 -1.27 -8.22
N SER A 15 3.47 -2.04 -9.03
CA SER A 15 3.99 -3.29 -9.61
C SER A 15 5.21 -3.08 -10.52
N GLU A 16 5.25 -2.00 -11.29
CA GLU A 16 6.39 -1.67 -12.17
C GLU A 16 7.62 -1.28 -11.35
N GLU A 17 7.45 -0.41 -10.35
CA GLU A 17 8.52 0.00 -9.43
C GLU A 17 9.06 -1.19 -8.64
N LEU A 18 8.19 -2.10 -8.21
CA LEU A 18 8.60 -3.30 -7.48
C LEU A 18 9.44 -4.23 -8.37
N ALA A 19 9.01 -4.49 -9.62
CA ALA A 19 9.76 -5.28 -10.59
C ALA A 19 11.16 -4.68 -10.87
N MET A 20 11.23 -3.34 -10.99
CA MET A 20 12.49 -2.63 -11.17
C MET A 20 13.43 -2.77 -9.95
N LEU A 21 12.89 -2.71 -8.73
CA LEU A 21 13.67 -2.86 -7.50
C LEU A 21 14.33 -4.23 -7.38
N VAL A 22 13.65 -5.27 -7.87
CA VAL A 22 14.13 -6.65 -7.77
C VAL A 22 14.95 -7.11 -8.98
N ASN A 23 15.06 -6.25 -10.00
CA ASN A 23 15.63 -6.59 -11.32
C ASN A 23 15.04 -7.89 -11.91
N ASP A 24 13.76 -8.12 -11.65
CA ASP A 24 13.00 -9.29 -12.07
C ASP A 24 11.80 -8.79 -12.88
N ASN A 25 12.02 -8.73 -14.19
CA ASN A 25 10.96 -8.47 -15.17
C ASN A 25 10.30 -9.78 -15.64
N ALA A 26 10.68 -10.93 -15.06
CA ALA A 26 10.32 -12.26 -15.56
C ALA A 26 9.20 -12.91 -14.72
N SER A 27 9.13 -12.66 -13.41
CA SER A 27 8.00 -13.15 -12.61
C SER A 27 6.70 -12.41 -12.95
N LYS A 28 5.65 -13.18 -13.24
CA LYS A 28 4.28 -12.66 -13.40
C LYS A 28 3.54 -12.57 -12.08
N ASP A 29 4.03 -13.25 -11.04
CA ASP A 29 3.39 -13.25 -9.73
C ASP A 29 4.07 -12.22 -8.81
N VAL A 30 3.38 -11.10 -8.67
CA VAL A 30 3.69 -10.03 -7.72
C VAL A 30 4.01 -10.55 -6.30
N ARG A 31 3.42 -11.66 -5.86
CA ARG A 31 3.67 -12.24 -4.53
C ARG A 31 5.05 -12.84 -4.40
N GLU A 32 5.55 -13.50 -5.44
CA GLU A 32 6.93 -14.02 -5.47
C GLU A 32 7.91 -12.85 -5.32
N ILE A 33 7.69 -11.79 -6.09
CA ILE A 33 8.49 -10.57 -6.04
C ILE A 33 8.50 -9.95 -4.64
N LEU A 34 7.33 -9.87 -3.97
CA LEU A 34 7.21 -9.35 -2.60
C LEU A 34 7.99 -10.17 -1.55
N THR A 35 8.26 -11.45 -1.83
CA THR A 35 9.02 -12.34 -0.95
C THR A 35 10.51 -12.44 -1.28
N ALA A 36 10.99 -11.65 -2.26
CA ALA A 36 12.38 -11.66 -2.66
C ALA A 36 13.32 -11.36 -1.47
N SER A 37 14.39 -12.14 -1.35
CA SER A 37 15.31 -12.12 -0.20
C SER A 37 15.94 -10.74 0.05
N HIS A 38 16.22 -9.98 -1.01
CA HIS A 38 16.78 -8.63 -0.89
C HIS A 38 15.76 -7.60 -0.36
N LEU A 39 14.46 -7.91 -0.29
CA LEU A 39 13.43 -7.07 0.34
C LEU A 39 13.14 -7.47 1.80
N ALA A 40 13.69 -8.59 2.28
CA ALA A 40 13.40 -9.13 3.62
C ALA A 40 13.76 -8.17 4.77
N HIS A 41 14.73 -7.28 4.55
CA HIS A 41 15.18 -6.29 5.53
C HIS A 41 14.18 -5.14 5.75
N ILE A 42 13.23 -4.93 4.83
CA ILE A 42 12.21 -3.88 4.93
C ILE A 42 11.04 -4.44 5.76
N PRO A 43 10.57 -3.77 6.84
CA PRO A 43 9.51 -4.29 7.71
C PRO A 43 8.10 -4.28 7.09
N ASN A 44 7.82 -3.31 6.21
CA ASN A 44 6.52 -3.19 5.54
C ASN A 44 6.71 -2.82 4.06
N ILE A 45 6.02 -3.54 3.18
CA ILE A 45 5.97 -3.22 1.74
C ILE A 45 4.50 -3.11 1.37
N LEU A 46 4.07 -1.91 0.98
CA LEU A 46 2.70 -1.62 0.58
C LEU A 46 2.64 -1.52 -0.93
N LEU A 47 2.33 -2.64 -1.58
CA LEU A 47 2.21 -2.70 -3.02
C LEU A 47 0.84 -2.21 -3.47
N SER A 48 0.81 -1.10 -4.19
CA SER A 48 -0.41 -0.54 -4.78
C SER A 48 -0.69 -1.15 -6.16
N GLN A 49 -1.94 -1.58 -6.38
CA GLN A 49 -2.42 -2.18 -7.63
C GLN A 49 -3.59 -1.37 -8.25
N GLY A 50 -3.67 -0.08 -7.93
CA GLY A 50 -4.71 0.81 -8.45
C GLY A 50 -6.11 0.35 -8.08
N ALA A 51 -6.93 0.03 -9.09
CA ALA A 51 -8.32 -0.39 -8.91
C ALA A 51 -8.48 -1.71 -8.14
N GLU A 52 -7.46 -2.58 -8.18
CA GLU A 52 -7.46 -3.88 -7.48
C GLU A 52 -7.12 -3.75 -5.99
N GLY A 53 -6.86 -2.52 -5.51
CA GLY A 53 -6.50 -2.24 -4.13
C GLY A 53 -5.01 -2.41 -3.87
N THR A 54 -4.66 -3.11 -2.80
CA THR A 54 -3.27 -3.14 -2.32
C THR A 54 -2.93 -4.44 -1.59
N VAL A 55 -1.65 -4.79 -1.58
CA VAL A 55 -1.09 -5.83 -0.70
C VAL A 55 -0.12 -5.19 0.28
N LEU A 56 -0.31 -5.45 1.58
CA LEU A 56 0.69 -5.17 2.60
C LEU A 56 1.46 -6.45 2.92
N ARG A 57 2.76 -6.47 2.65
CA ARG A 57 3.67 -7.51 3.15
C ARG A 57 4.32 -7.02 4.44
N THR A 58 4.04 -7.70 5.54
CA THR A 58 4.71 -7.52 6.85
C THR A 58 5.86 -8.51 6.99
N LYS A 59 6.52 -8.56 8.15
CA LYS A 59 7.55 -9.59 8.41
C LYS A 59 6.95 -10.97 8.59
N GLU A 60 5.71 -11.04 9.08
CA GLU A 60 5.06 -12.27 9.49
C GLU A 60 4.15 -12.84 8.40
N THR A 61 3.49 -11.97 7.62
CA THR A 61 2.45 -12.39 6.69
C THR A 61 2.09 -11.29 5.67
N CYS A 62 1.23 -11.64 4.71
CA CYS A 62 0.68 -10.71 3.73
C CYS A 62 -0.80 -10.44 4.02
N TYR A 63 -1.24 -9.23 3.68
CA TYR A 63 -2.63 -8.81 3.78
C TYR A 63 -3.07 -8.23 2.44
N GLN A 64 -4.17 -8.74 1.90
CA GLN A 64 -4.82 -8.19 0.72
C GLN A 64 -5.91 -7.23 1.16
N TYR A 65 -5.99 -6.09 0.49
CA TYR A 65 -7.03 -5.13 0.72
C TYR A 65 -7.77 -4.83 -0.58
N THR A 66 -9.07 -4.65 -0.47
CA THR A 66 -9.92 -4.24 -1.59
C THR A 66 -10.56 -2.89 -1.30
N ILE A 67 -10.81 -2.14 -2.36
CA ILE A 67 -11.47 -0.83 -2.32
C ILE A 67 -12.88 -0.95 -2.90
N PRO A 68 -13.81 -0.06 -2.53
CA PRO A 68 -15.08 0.04 -3.23
C PRO A 68 -14.86 0.43 -4.70
N LYS A 69 -15.78 0.00 -5.57
CA LYS A 69 -15.82 0.50 -6.95
C LYS A 69 -16.24 1.97 -6.92
N ILE A 70 -15.39 2.83 -7.45
CA ILE A 70 -15.61 4.28 -7.55
C ILE A 70 -15.55 4.74 -9.01
N LYS A 71 -16.14 5.90 -9.28
CA LYS A 71 -15.87 6.62 -10.52
C LYS A 71 -14.57 7.40 -10.35
N VAL A 72 -13.51 6.96 -11.02
CA VAL A 72 -12.21 7.65 -11.01
C VAL A 72 -12.31 8.95 -11.82
N VAL A 73 -11.83 10.04 -11.24
CA VAL A 73 -11.75 11.37 -11.88
C VAL A 73 -10.30 11.72 -12.21
N ASN A 74 -9.40 11.69 -11.21
CA ASN A 74 -7.98 11.96 -11.40
C ASN A 74 -7.11 11.15 -10.42
N PRO A 75 -6.40 10.10 -10.86
CA PRO A 75 -5.58 9.27 -9.98
C PRO A 75 -4.23 9.91 -9.62
N VAL A 76 -3.84 11.03 -10.24
CA VAL A 76 -2.56 11.69 -9.96
C VAL A 76 -2.57 12.18 -8.51
N GLY A 77 -1.51 11.86 -7.76
CA GLY A 77 -1.39 12.18 -6.33
C GLY A 77 -2.05 11.16 -5.38
N SER A 78 -2.70 10.10 -5.89
CA SER A 78 -3.28 9.06 -5.03
C SER A 78 -2.18 8.28 -4.27
N GLY A 79 -0.99 8.15 -4.86
CA GLY A 79 0.17 7.56 -4.19
C GLY A 79 0.61 8.37 -2.96
N ASP A 80 0.80 9.68 -3.13
CA ASP A 80 1.20 10.59 -2.04
C ASP A 80 0.13 10.65 -0.95
N SER A 81 -1.15 10.74 -1.36
CA SER A 81 -2.29 10.68 -0.45
C SER A 81 -2.33 9.37 0.32
N SER A 82 -1.96 8.25 -0.31
CA SER A 82 -1.88 6.95 0.39
C SER A 82 -0.78 6.94 1.44
N VAL A 83 0.39 7.50 1.14
CA VAL A 83 1.47 7.61 2.13
C VAL A 83 1.06 8.52 3.30
N ALA A 84 0.42 9.66 3.01
CA ALA A 84 -0.12 10.54 4.04
C ALA A 84 -1.17 9.83 4.93
N GLY A 85 -2.10 9.10 4.30
CA GLY A 85 -3.10 8.30 4.99
C GLY A 85 -2.49 7.19 5.85
N PHE A 86 -1.43 6.52 5.36
CA PHE A 86 -0.71 5.53 6.14
C PHE A 86 -0.07 6.16 7.38
N CYS A 87 0.65 7.28 7.24
CA CYS A 87 1.28 7.96 8.36
C CYS A 87 0.26 8.41 9.42
N TYR A 88 -0.87 8.97 8.98
CA TYR A 88 -1.98 9.32 9.87
C TYR A 88 -2.54 8.07 10.59
N GLY A 89 -2.89 7.02 9.85
CA GLY A 89 -3.42 5.79 10.42
C GLY A 89 -2.44 5.10 11.39
N LEU A 90 -1.13 5.14 11.10
CA LEU A 90 -0.10 4.59 11.96
C LEU A 90 0.00 5.37 13.28
N ALA A 91 -0.07 6.70 13.23
CA ALA A 91 -0.08 7.53 14.43
C ALA A 91 -1.31 7.24 15.33
N GLN A 92 -2.46 6.93 14.72
CA GLN A 92 -3.70 6.65 15.45
C GLN A 92 -3.77 5.23 16.02
N THR A 93 -3.25 4.24 15.29
CA THR A 93 -3.52 2.82 15.57
C THR A 93 -2.31 2.02 16.01
N GLN A 94 -1.10 2.54 15.77
CA GLN A 94 0.17 1.83 16.00
C GLN A 94 0.24 0.46 15.29
N SER A 95 -0.54 0.28 14.23
CA SER A 95 -0.66 -0.97 13.48
C SER A 95 -0.55 -0.69 11.99
N SER A 96 0.46 -1.26 11.32
CA SER A 96 0.57 -1.16 9.85
C SER A 96 -0.66 -1.67 9.13
N VAL A 97 -1.28 -2.74 9.67
CA VAL A 97 -2.46 -3.37 9.08
C VAL A 97 -3.66 -2.42 9.10
N GLU A 98 -3.91 -1.79 10.25
CA GLU A 98 -4.99 -0.81 10.33
C GLU A 98 -4.64 0.48 9.59
N ALA A 99 -3.38 0.95 9.66
CA ALA A 99 -2.88 2.10 8.93
C ALA A 99 -3.06 1.96 7.41
N THR A 100 -2.94 0.76 6.85
CA THR A 100 -3.18 0.52 5.42
C THR A 100 -4.62 0.84 5.01
N LYS A 101 -5.62 0.66 5.88
CA LYS A 101 -7.00 1.08 5.57
C LYS A 101 -7.08 2.60 5.39
N TYR A 102 -6.41 3.37 6.25
CA TYR A 102 -6.34 4.83 6.12
C TYR A 102 -5.60 5.26 4.85
N ALA A 103 -4.52 4.56 4.50
CA ALA A 103 -3.76 4.76 3.26
C ALA A 103 -4.66 4.62 2.04
N MET A 104 -5.40 3.51 1.97
CA MET A 104 -6.28 3.24 0.84
C MET A 104 -7.45 4.21 0.77
N ALA A 105 -8.04 4.59 1.92
CA ALA A 105 -9.11 5.58 1.94
C ALA A 105 -8.64 6.92 1.37
N ALA A 106 -7.45 7.38 1.78
CA ALA A 106 -6.89 8.63 1.30
C ALA A 106 -6.57 8.58 -0.21
N GLY A 107 -5.99 7.48 -0.69
CA GLY A 107 -5.71 7.29 -2.12
C GLY A 107 -6.97 7.27 -2.99
N VAL A 108 -8.02 6.59 -2.52
CA VAL A 108 -9.32 6.51 -3.19
C VAL A 108 -10.03 7.87 -3.19
N CYS A 109 -10.05 8.58 -2.06
CA CYS A 109 -10.63 9.91 -1.98
C CYS A 109 -9.94 10.87 -2.95
N ASN A 110 -8.61 10.87 -3.06
CA ASN A 110 -7.92 11.68 -4.07
C ASN A 110 -8.35 11.31 -5.49
N ALA A 111 -8.47 10.01 -5.78
CA ALA A 111 -8.86 9.55 -7.11
C ALA A 111 -10.27 10.01 -7.55
N MET A 112 -11.15 10.31 -6.58
CA MET A 112 -12.51 10.82 -6.82
C MET A 112 -12.54 12.33 -7.10
N GLU A 113 -11.45 13.04 -6.83
CA GLU A 113 -11.37 14.49 -6.92
C GLU A 113 -10.74 14.94 -8.24
N HIS A 114 -11.05 16.17 -8.67
CA HIS A 114 -10.37 16.77 -9.82
C HIS A 114 -8.96 17.25 -9.48
N ARG A 115 -8.76 17.69 -8.23
CA ARG A 115 -7.53 18.30 -7.75
C ARG A 115 -6.55 17.24 -7.26
N THR A 116 -5.32 17.28 -7.74
CA THR A 116 -4.21 16.44 -7.26
C THR A 116 -3.86 16.75 -5.79
N GLY A 117 -3.68 15.71 -4.97
CA GLY A 117 -3.26 15.84 -3.58
C GLY A 117 -4.34 16.41 -2.67
N TYR A 118 -5.61 16.21 -3.01
CA TYR A 118 -6.76 16.72 -2.27
C TYR A 118 -7.71 15.58 -1.90
N ILE A 119 -8.22 15.60 -0.68
CA ILE A 119 -9.22 14.64 -0.20
C ILE A 119 -10.42 15.39 0.38
N ASP A 120 -11.64 14.99 -0.01
CA ASP A 120 -12.84 15.44 0.66
C ASP A 120 -13.12 14.56 1.89
N LEU A 121 -12.99 15.15 3.07
CA LEU A 121 -13.20 14.45 4.33
C LEU A 121 -14.65 14.01 4.56
N THR A 122 -15.62 14.60 3.85
CA THR A 122 -17.03 14.18 3.93
C THR A 122 -17.22 12.76 3.39
N ASN A 123 -16.44 12.38 2.37
CA ASN A 123 -16.45 11.04 1.77
C ASN A 123 -15.48 10.08 2.47
N TYR A 124 -14.50 10.60 3.21
CA TYR A 124 -13.40 9.81 3.77
C TYR A 124 -13.87 8.68 4.68
N GLN A 125 -14.76 8.96 5.64
CA GLN A 125 -15.27 7.94 6.57
C GLN A 125 -16.09 6.87 5.85
N HIS A 126 -16.87 7.27 4.85
CA HIS A 126 -17.66 6.35 4.03
C HIS A 126 -16.76 5.41 3.21
N VAL A 127 -15.71 5.94 2.58
CA VAL A 127 -14.73 5.12 1.86
C VAL A 127 -13.98 4.20 2.82
N LEU A 128 -13.51 4.70 3.96
CA LEU A 128 -12.76 3.94 4.95
C LEU A 128 -13.53 2.71 5.44
N SER A 129 -14.84 2.86 5.71
CA SER A 129 -15.72 1.76 6.15
C SER A 129 -15.89 0.63 5.13
N GLN A 130 -15.56 0.88 3.84
CA GLN A 130 -15.72 -0.07 2.75
C GLN A 130 -14.42 -0.80 2.40
N ILE A 131 -13.31 -0.47 3.06
CA ILE A 131 -12.03 -1.13 2.84
C ILE A 131 -12.00 -2.43 3.60
N ASN A 132 -11.94 -3.53 2.85
CA ASN A 132 -11.84 -4.86 3.42
C ASN A 132 -10.39 -5.30 3.46
N CYS A 133 -10.03 -6.03 4.51
CA CYS A 133 -8.70 -6.58 4.71
C CYS A 133 -8.81 -8.09 4.96
N THR A 134 -8.07 -8.87 4.17
CA THR A 134 -7.99 -10.32 4.29
C THR A 134 -6.53 -10.73 4.46
N LYS A 135 -6.23 -11.50 5.50
CA LYS A 135 -4.91 -12.12 5.66
C LYS A 135 -4.74 -13.21 4.61
N VAL A 136 -3.63 -13.19 3.89
CA VAL A 136 -3.28 -14.20 2.87
C VAL A 136 -2.09 -15.00 3.36
N ALA A 137 -2.19 -16.33 3.31
CA ALA A 137 -1.08 -17.22 3.61
C ALA A 137 0.04 -17.01 2.59
N GLN A 138 1.29 -17.06 3.04
CA GLN A 138 2.42 -17.18 2.12
C GLN A 138 2.38 -18.59 1.54
N GLN A 139 2.21 -18.72 0.23
CA GLN A 139 2.42 -20.01 -0.44
C GLN A 139 3.92 -20.27 -0.41
N HIS A 140 4.35 -21.03 0.59
CA HIS A 140 5.59 -21.79 0.54
C HIS A 140 5.22 -23.17 -0.01
N ASP A 141 5.44 -23.38 -1.30
CA ASP A 141 5.65 -24.72 -1.86
C ASP A 141 7.14 -24.88 -2.17
#